data_AF-A0A1C6ENB4-F1
#
_entry.id   AF-A0A1C6ENB4-F1
#
_cell.length_a   1.000
_cell.length_b   1.000
_cell.length_c   1.000
_cell.angle_alpha   90.00
_cell.angle_beta   90.00
_cell.angle_gamma   90.00
#
_symmetry.space_group_name_H-M   'P 1'
#
loop_
_entity.id
_entity.type
_entity.pdbx_description
1 polymer ?
#
loop_
_entity_poly.entity_id
_entity_poly.type
_entity_poly.pdbx_seq_one_letter_code
_entity_poly.pdbx_strand_id
1 'polypeptide(L)'
;MSDIEENSVEETEEVGASTTEEQDGKEQGSATEQKPEKKYTDADVDRIVSKRLNREREKLSKALGEGQKESELEIRERKVLERELSIEVREKLEKDGLPQSLSKLMNYSSVEGFTKSYDEITGTFKEALQIAIKPYIAGRAPRVGTGSPNIADQQIADIFKSR
;
A
#
# COMPACT_ATOMS: atom_id res chain seq x y z
N MET A 1 37.70 30.98 -25.41
CA MET A 1 36.61 30.15 -24.87
C MET A 1 37.25 29.24 -23.83
N SER A 2 37.77 29.73 -22.69
CA SER A 2 37.21 30.74 -21.75
C SER A 2 35.79 30.31 -21.35
N ASP A 3 35.47 29.88 -20.13
CA ASP A 3 36.02 30.26 -18.83
C ASP A 3 35.97 29.12 -17.80
N ILE A 4 37.11 28.95 -17.10
CA ILE A 4 37.22 28.37 -15.75
C ILE A 4 37.33 29.60 -14.84
N GLU A 5 36.33 29.82 -14.00
CA GLU A 5 36.34 30.79 -12.90
C GLU A 5 35.63 30.12 -11.73
N GLU A 6 35.94 30.36 -10.46
CA GLU A 6 37.16 30.73 -9.78
C GLU A 6 36.80 30.46 -8.31
N ASN A 7 37.78 30.02 -7.55
CA ASN A 7 37.69 29.80 -6.13
C ASN A 7 37.57 31.17 -5.43
N SER A 8 36.52 31.42 -4.63
CA SER A 8 36.55 32.50 -3.65
C SER A 8 35.94 32.06 -2.33
N VAL A 9 36.85 31.92 -1.38
CA VAL A 9 36.63 31.83 0.06
C VAL A 9 36.03 33.16 0.52
N GLU A 10 34.94 33.12 1.27
CA GLU A 10 34.63 34.20 2.21
C GLU A 10 33.93 33.61 3.45
N GLU A 11 34.75 33.49 4.48
CA GLU A 11 34.42 33.29 5.88
C GLU A 11 34.08 34.66 6.46
N THR A 12 32.86 34.85 6.97
CA THR A 12 32.60 35.82 8.03
C THR A 12 31.51 35.30 8.94
N GLU A 13 31.92 34.94 10.16
CA GLU A 13 31.09 34.86 11.35
C GLU A 13 30.35 36.19 11.57
N GLU A 14 29.07 36.14 11.91
CA GLU A 14 28.45 37.26 12.63
C GLU A 14 27.55 36.72 13.74
N VAL A 15 28.16 36.63 14.92
CA VAL A 15 27.51 36.37 16.20
C VAL A 15 26.92 37.70 16.67
N GLY A 16 25.62 37.88 16.46
CA GLY A 16 24.90 39.10 16.87
C GLY A 16 24.76 39.21 18.39
N ALA A 17 25.80 39.71 19.05
CA ALA A 17 25.75 40.26 20.40
C ALA A 17 25.35 41.74 20.32
N SER A 18 24.06 42.05 20.43
CA SER A 18 23.59 43.44 20.58
C SER A 18 23.50 43.79 22.07
N THR A 19 24.60 44.31 22.59
CA THR A 19 24.61 45.17 23.77
C THR A 19 23.99 46.51 23.42
N THR A 20 23.00 46.95 24.18
CA THR A 20 22.68 48.38 24.28
C THR A 20 22.38 48.68 25.75
N GLU A 21 23.41 49.20 26.41
CA GLU A 21 23.25 49.96 27.63
C GLU A 21 22.79 51.37 27.22
N GLU A 22 21.66 51.81 27.74
CA GLU A 22 21.39 53.23 27.97
C GLU A 22 21.20 53.42 29.47
N GLN A 23 22.18 54.08 30.08
CA GLN A 23 22.04 54.76 31.37
C GLN A 23 21.51 56.17 31.09
N ASP A 24 20.47 56.60 31.81
CA ASP A 24 20.56 57.87 32.53
C ASP A 24 19.65 57.84 33.78
N GLY A 25 20.19 58.37 34.87
CA GLY A 25 19.70 58.19 36.23
C GLY A 25 18.63 59.19 36.65
N LYS A 26 17.87 58.77 37.68
CA LYS A 26 17.37 59.69 38.69
C LYS A 26 17.35 58.99 40.03
N GLU A 27 18.15 59.52 40.95
CA GLU A 27 18.32 59.04 42.31
C GLU A 27 17.06 59.26 43.17
N GLN A 28 17.06 58.51 44.29
CA GLN A 28 16.37 58.70 45.56
C GLN A 28 15.10 57.88 45.80
N GLY A 29 15.24 56.92 46.72
CA GLY A 29 14.11 56.31 47.43
C GLY A 29 14.42 54.91 47.93
N SER A 30 14.87 54.81 49.18
CA SER A 30 15.07 53.58 49.93
C SER A 30 13.86 52.63 49.91
N ALA A 31 14.04 51.42 49.39
CA ALA A 31 13.41 50.21 49.91
C ALA A 31 14.19 49.00 49.41
N THR A 32 15.02 48.43 50.29
CA THR A 32 15.68 47.14 50.08
C THR A 32 14.62 46.04 50.08
N GLU A 33 13.94 45.80 48.95
CA GLU A 33 13.23 44.54 48.73
C GLU A 33 14.26 43.49 48.33
N GLN A 34 14.84 42.86 49.36
CA GLN A 34 15.53 41.59 49.20
C GLN A 34 14.53 40.59 48.61
N LYS A 35 14.58 40.38 47.28
CA LYS A 35 13.95 39.21 46.69
C LYS A 35 14.52 38.00 47.42
N PRO A 36 13.70 37.22 48.14
CA PRO A 36 14.22 36.07 48.87
C PRO A 36 14.91 35.14 47.87
N GLU A 37 16.18 34.80 48.16
CA GLU A 37 16.88 33.75 47.43
C GLU A 37 15.99 32.51 47.44
N LYS A 38 15.43 32.14 46.28
CA LYS A 38 14.59 30.95 46.17
C LYS A 38 15.49 29.73 46.38
N LYS A 39 15.57 29.25 47.62
CA LYS A 39 16.11 27.94 47.94
C LYS A 39 15.16 26.93 47.31
N TYR A 40 15.62 26.25 46.26
CA TYR A 40 14.87 25.17 45.64
C TYR A 40 14.75 24.04 46.65
N THR A 41 13.52 23.61 46.90
CA THR A 41 13.28 22.39 47.67
C THR A 41 13.58 21.18 46.79
N ASP A 42 13.87 20.03 47.39
CA ASP A 42 14.11 18.78 46.65
C ASP A 42 12.94 18.45 45.71
N ALA A 43 11.71 18.74 46.15
CA ALA A 43 10.50 18.63 45.34
C ALA A 43 10.46 19.58 44.13
N ASP A 44 11.04 20.80 44.24
CA ASP A 44 11.14 21.73 43.11
C ASP A 44 12.16 21.23 42.09
N VAL A 45 13.26 20.62 42.53
CA VAL A 45 14.27 20.01 41.67
C VAL A 45 13.66 18.84 40.91
N ASP A 46 12.96 17.93 41.58
CA ASP A 46 12.27 16.79 40.95
C ASP A 46 11.26 17.26 39.89
N ARG A 47 10.50 18.32 40.20
CA ARG A 47 9.54 18.91 39.27
C ARG A 47 10.24 19.48 38.04
N ILE A 48 11.37 20.16 38.21
CA ILE A 48 12.14 20.75 37.11
C ILE A 48 12.78 19.65 36.25
N VAL A 49 13.36 18.62 36.87
CA VAL A 49 13.97 17.46 36.18
C VAL A 49 12.90 16.72 35.38
N SER A 50 11.76 16.41 36.00
CA SER A 50 10.64 15.74 35.32
C SER A 50 10.12 16.56 34.14
N LYS A 51 9.98 17.88 34.31
CA LYS A 51 9.55 18.78 33.23
C LYS A 51 10.54 18.87 32.09
N ARG A 52 11.86 18.88 32.37
CA ARG A 52 12.91 18.85 31.34
C ARG A 52 12.94 17.50 30.63
N LEU A 53 12.89 16.40 31.36
CA LEU A 53 12.89 15.06 30.81
C LEU A 53 11.68 14.83 29.89
N ASN A 54 10.49 15.28 30.29
CA ASN A 54 9.29 15.18 29.46
C ASN A 54 9.39 16.04 28.19
N ARG A 55 9.95 17.25 28.27
CA ARG A 55 10.21 18.11 27.10
C ARG A 55 11.24 17.51 26.14
N GLU A 56 12.31 16.93 26.66
CA GLU A 56 13.30 16.19 25.87
C GLU A 56 12.67 14.99 25.19
N ARG A 57 11.89 14.18 25.92
CA ARG A 57 11.15 13.03 25.36
C ARG A 57 10.16 13.43 24.27
N GLU A 58 9.39 14.50 24.46
CA GLU A 58 8.47 15.00 23.42
C GLU A 58 9.19 15.54 22.19
N LYS A 59 10.34 16.20 22.35
CA LYS A 59 11.16 16.65 21.23
C LYS A 59 11.75 15.46 20.48
N LEU A 60 12.24 14.46 21.19
CA LEU A 60 12.77 13.24 20.61
C LEU A 60 11.69 12.46 19.88
N SER A 61 10.50 12.26 20.46
CA SER A 61 9.43 11.54 19.76
C SER A 61 8.95 12.27 18.49
N LYS A 62 8.89 13.60 18.52
CA LYS A 62 8.59 14.42 17.34
C LYS A 62 9.71 14.39 16.29
N ALA A 63 10.98 14.43 16.72
CA ALA A 63 12.13 14.39 15.82
C ALA A 63 12.33 12.99 15.21
N LEU A 64 12.04 11.95 15.99
CA LEU A 64 12.12 10.57 15.55
C LEU A 64 10.93 10.22 14.65
N GLY A 65 9.79 10.92 14.77
CA GLY A 65 8.65 10.78 13.87
C GLY A 65 8.18 9.33 13.75
N GLU A 66 8.40 8.53 14.80
CA GLU A 66 8.38 7.05 14.74
C GLU A 66 7.06 6.52 14.20
N GLY A 67 5.92 7.05 14.68
CA GLY A 67 4.61 6.64 14.17
C GLY A 67 4.33 7.07 12.71
N GLN A 68 4.92 8.18 12.24
CA GLN A 68 4.80 8.60 10.83
C GLN A 68 5.69 7.75 9.92
N LYS A 69 6.89 7.41 10.39
CA LYS A 69 7.82 6.55 9.65
C LYS A 69 7.31 5.11 9.57
N GLU A 70 6.79 4.55 10.66
CA GLU A 70 6.19 3.21 10.67
C GLU A 70 5.02 3.10 9.69
N SER A 71 4.13 4.09 9.67
CA SER A 71 3.00 4.11 8.72
C SER A 71 3.45 4.30 7.27
N GLU A 72 4.47 5.13 7.01
CA GLU A 72 5.03 5.29 5.67
C GLU A 72 5.72 4.00 5.18
N LEU A 73 6.45 3.32 6.06
CA LEU A 73 7.07 2.02 5.79
C LEU A 73 6.00 0.97 5.47
N GLU A 74 4.93 0.88 6.26
CA GLU A 74 3.84 -0.07 6.01
C GLU A 74 3.16 0.18 4.66
N ILE A 75 2.90 1.46 4.33
CA ILE A 75 2.33 1.83 3.03
C ILE A 75 3.28 1.44 1.89
N ARG A 76 4.59 1.62 2.08
CA ARG A 76 5.60 1.28 1.08
C ARG A 76 5.66 -0.23 0.88
N GLU A 77 5.69 -1.01 1.96
CA GLU A 77 5.69 -2.48 1.93
C GLU A 77 4.45 -3.01 1.21
N ARG A 78 3.26 -2.48 1.53
CA ARG A 78 2.02 -2.86 0.83
C ARG A 78 2.07 -2.57 -0.66
N LYS A 79 2.60 -1.40 -1.07
CA LYS A 79 2.77 -1.04 -2.49
C LYS A 79 3.79 -1.91 -3.22
N VAL A 80 4.83 -2.36 -2.53
CA VAL A 80 5.82 -3.28 -3.10
C VAL A 80 5.17 -4.64 -3.34
N LEU A 81 4.50 -5.18 -2.32
CA LEU A 81 3.74 -6.43 -2.42
C LEU A 81 2.71 -6.39 -3.55
N GLU A 82 1.95 -5.29 -3.67
CA GLU A 82 0.99 -5.12 -4.76
C GLU A 82 1.66 -5.16 -6.14
N ARG A 83 2.82 -4.50 -6.30
CA ARG A 83 3.55 -4.52 -7.57
C ARG A 83 4.08 -5.91 -7.90
N GLU A 84 4.70 -6.58 -6.94
CA GLU A 84 5.26 -7.93 -7.10
C GLU A 84 4.16 -8.91 -7.51
N LEU A 85 3.06 -8.96 -6.76
CA LEU A 85 1.92 -9.81 -7.10
C LEU A 85 1.32 -9.43 -8.46
N SER A 86 1.24 -8.14 -8.81
CA SER A 86 0.69 -7.73 -10.11
C SER A 86 1.54 -8.16 -11.31
N ILE A 87 2.85 -8.33 -11.12
CA ILE A 87 3.76 -8.83 -12.15
C ILE A 87 3.55 -10.35 -12.28
N GLU A 88 3.59 -11.05 -11.15
CA GLU A 88 3.35 -12.51 -11.09
C GLU A 88 2.01 -12.88 -11.74
N VAL A 89 0.95 -12.09 -11.50
CA VAL A 89 -0.36 -12.30 -12.13
C VAL A 89 -0.31 -12.16 -13.63
N ARG A 90 0.36 -11.14 -14.15
CA ARG A 90 0.44 -10.93 -15.59
C ARG A 90 1.17 -12.10 -16.25
N GLU A 91 2.27 -12.55 -15.66
CA GLU A 91 3.02 -13.71 -16.14
C GLU A 91 2.18 -14.99 -16.08
N LYS A 92 1.46 -15.22 -14.98
CA LYS A 92 0.60 -16.39 -14.82
C LYS A 92 -0.58 -16.39 -15.79
N LEU A 93 -1.23 -15.25 -15.99
CA LEU A 93 -2.31 -15.09 -16.97
C LEU A 93 -1.81 -15.32 -18.39
N GLU A 94 -0.64 -14.79 -18.74
CA GLU A 94 -0.02 -15.01 -20.04
C GLU A 94 0.32 -16.49 -20.27
N LYS A 95 0.89 -17.16 -19.26
CA LYS A 95 1.16 -18.61 -19.29
C LYS A 95 -0.11 -19.45 -19.44
N ASP A 96 -1.21 -19.03 -18.81
CA ASP A 96 -2.51 -19.70 -18.91
C ASP A 96 -3.28 -19.33 -20.20
N GLY A 97 -2.74 -18.44 -21.04
CA GLY A 97 -3.38 -17.96 -22.26
C GLY A 97 -4.61 -17.08 -22.02
N LEU A 98 -4.68 -16.44 -20.86
CA LEU A 98 -5.79 -15.62 -20.41
C LEU A 98 -5.50 -14.11 -20.62
N PRO A 99 -6.54 -13.29 -20.84
CA PRO A 99 -6.36 -11.85 -21.02
C PRO A 99 -5.75 -11.17 -19.78
N GLN A 100 -4.68 -10.38 -19.99
CA GLN A 100 -4.04 -9.59 -18.93
C GLN A 100 -4.99 -8.56 -18.28
N SER A 101 -6.08 -8.18 -18.96
CA SER A 101 -7.11 -7.30 -18.39
C SER A 101 -7.78 -7.87 -17.14
N LEU A 102 -7.78 -9.20 -16.96
CA LEU A 102 -8.30 -9.85 -15.75
C LEU A 102 -7.51 -9.46 -14.49
N SER A 103 -6.24 -9.07 -14.64
CA SER A 103 -5.41 -8.66 -13.51
C SER A 103 -5.98 -7.45 -12.77
N LYS A 104 -6.75 -6.59 -13.45
CA LYS A 104 -7.35 -5.38 -12.85
C LYS A 104 -8.51 -5.68 -11.90
N LEU A 105 -9.06 -6.89 -11.97
CA LEU A 105 -10.22 -7.32 -11.20
C LEU A 105 -9.84 -8.13 -9.94
N MET A 106 -8.56 -8.50 -9.82
CA MET A 106 -8.06 -9.36 -8.74
C MET A 106 -7.70 -8.55 -7.48
N ASN A 107 -7.70 -9.22 -6.32
CA ASN A 107 -7.37 -8.62 -5.03
C ASN A 107 -5.88 -8.80 -4.70
N TYR A 108 -5.15 -7.70 -4.54
CA TYR A 108 -3.71 -7.69 -4.20
C TYR A 108 -3.41 -7.39 -2.73
N SER A 109 -4.43 -7.36 -1.86
CA SER A 109 -4.25 -6.96 -0.45
C SER A 109 -3.47 -8.00 0.36
N SER A 110 -3.52 -9.27 -0.03
CA SER A 110 -2.80 -10.37 0.60
C SER A 110 -2.63 -11.52 -0.38
N VAL A 111 -1.66 -12.40 -0.11
CA VAL A 111 -1.40 -13.59 -0.94
C VAL A 111 -2.61 -14.52 -0.99
N GLU A 112 -3.29 -14.75 0.14
CA GLU A 112 -4.49 -15.59 0.19
C GLU A 112 -5.69 -14.95 -0.52
N GLY A 113 -5.87 -13.64 -0.36
CA GLY A 113 -6.94 -12.90 -1.06
C GLY A 113 -6.71 -12.94 -2.57
N PHE A 114 -5.46 -12.85 -2.97
CA PHE A 114 -5.03 -12.98 -4.35
C PHE A 114 -5.39 -14.35 -4.93
N THR A 115 -4.92 -15.47 -4.33
CA THR A 115 -5.16 -16.81 -4.88
C THR A 115 -6.64 -17.12 -5.02
N LYS A 116 -7.46 -16.75 -4.02
CA LYS A 116 -8.92 -16.92 -4.09
C LYS A 116 -9.52 -16.13 -5.25
N SER A 117 -9.18 -14.85 -5.37
CA SER A 117 -9.68 -14.00 -6.46
C SER A 117 -9.23 -14.50 -7.84
N TYR A 118 -8.01 -15.04 -7.95
CA TYR A 118 -7.49 -15.61 -9.18
C TYR A 118 -8.33 -16.81 -9.63
N ASP A 119 -8.54 -17.77 -8.74
CA ASP A 119 -9.27 -19.00 -9.06
C ASP A 119 -10.75 -18.71 -9.36
N GLU A 120 -11.39 -17.81 -8.62
CA GLU A 120 -12.79 -17.41 -8.84
C GLU A 120 -12.99 -16.71 -10.20
N ILE A 121 -12.17 -15.70 -10.52
CA ILE A 121 -12.30 -14.92 -11.76
C ILE A 121 -11.94 -15.78 -12.97
N THR A 122 -10.86 -16.55 -12.90
CA THR A 122 -10.46 -17.40 -14.01
C THR A 122 -11.39 -18.59 -14.20
N GLY A 123 -11.92 -19.15 -13.11
CA GLY A 123 -12.94 -20.20 -13.14
C GLY A 123 -14.22 -19.73 -13.82
N THR A 124 -14.81 -18.64 -13.32
CA THR A 124 -16.05 -18.06 -13.90
C THR A 124 -15.87 -17.65 -15.36
N PHE A 125 -14.72 -17.09 -15.73
CA PHE A 125 -14.40 -16.75 -17.13
C PHE A 125 -14.33 -18.00 -18.01
N LYS A 126 -13.63 -19.05 -17.56
CA LYS A 126 -13.52 -20.33 -18.30
C LYS A 126 -14.88 -21.01 -18.43
N GLU A 127 -15.70 -21.01 -17.38
CA GLU A 127 -17.06 -21.55 -17.41
C GLU A 127 -17.94 -20.80 -18.42
N ALA A 128 -17.93 -19.47 -18.38
CA ALA A 128 -18.67 -18.65 -19.34
C ALA A 128 -18.23 -18.92 -20.78
N LEU A 129 -16.91 -19.02 -21.01
CA LEU A 129 -16.36 -19.35 -22.31
C LEU A 129 -16.78 -20.75 -22.77
N GLN A 130 -16.73 -21.75 -21.87
CA GLN A 130 -17.18 -23.11 -22.15
C GLN A 130 -18.66 -23.15 -22.56
N ILE A 131 -19.54 -22.44 -21.84
CA ILE A 131 -20.96 -22.34 -22.19
C ILE A 131 -21.14 -21.76 -23.59
N ALA A 132 -20.38 -20.71 -23.93
CA ALA A 132 -20.46 -20.05 -25.23
C ALA A 132 -19.95 -20.93 -26.39
N ILE A 133 -18.85 -21.69 -26.19
CA ILE A 133 -18.23 -22.50 -27.26
C ILE A 133 -18.81 -23.91 -27.37
N LYS A 134 -19.38 -24.46 -26.30
CA LYS A 134 -19.95 -25.82 -26.26
C LYS A 134 -20.87 -26.16 -27.46
N PRO A 135 -21.82 -25.32 -27.89
CA PRO A 135 -22.67 -25.64 -29.05
C PRO A 135 -21.88 -25.72 -30.36
N TYR A 136 -20.78 -24.99 -30.49
CA TYR A 136 -19.93 -25.02 -31.69
C TYR A 136 -19.01 -26.24 -31.70
N ILE A 137 -18.52 -26.67 -30.53
CA ILE A 137 -17.61 -27.81 -30.39
C ILE A 137 -18.37 -29.15 -30.38
N ALA A 138 -19.61 -29.17 -29.89
CA ALA A 138 -20.43 -30.40 -29.84
C ALA A 138 -20.65 -31.05 -31.22
N GLY A 139 -20.38 -30.33 -32.31
CA GLY A 139 -20.54 -30.82 -33.67
C GLY A 139 -22.02 -30.96 -34.04
N ARG A 140 -22.27 -31.38 -35.29
CA ARG A 140 -23.63 -31.72 -35.71
C ARG A 140 -23.96 -33.11 -35.18
N ALA A 141 -25.06 -33.22 -34.44
CA ALA A 141 -25.61 -34.52 -34.10
C ALA A 141 -25.82 -35.34 -35.40
N PRO A 142 -25.38 -36.62 -35.43
CA PRO A 142 -25.60 -37.48 -36.59
C PRO A 142 -27.08 -37.47 -36.96
N ARG A 143 -27.36 -37.24 -38.25
CA ARG A 143 -28.74 -37.36 -38.75
C ARG A 143 -29.16 -38.81 -38.56
N VAL A 144 -30.19 -39.04 -37.74
CA VAL A 144 -30.91 -40.32 -37.76
C VAL A 144 -31.35 -40.54 -39.20
N GLY A 145 -31.00 -41.69 -39.78
CA GLY A 145 -31.28 -41.99 -41.17
C GLY A 145 -32.79 -41.90 -41.39
N THR A 146 -33.25 -40.87 -42.11
CA THR A 146 -34.62 -40.79 -42.63
C THR A 146 -34.77 -41.73 -43.84
N GLY A 147 -34.28 -42.95 -43.72
CA GLY A 147 -34.69 -44.03 -44.60
C GLY A 147 -36.09 -44.41 -44.17
N SER A 148 -37.05 -44.41 -45.11
CA SER A 148 -38.29 -45.17 -44.87
C SER A 148 -37.87 -46.57 -44.41
N PRO A 149 -38.42 -47.09 -43.30
CA PRO A 149 -38.05 -48.42 -42.82
C PRO A 149 -38.31 -49.39 -43.97
N ASN A 150 -37.24 -50.00 -44.48
CA ASN A 150 -37.37 -51.00 -45.50
C ASN A 150 -38.23 -52.13 -44.94
N ILE A 151 -38.94 -52.84 -45.80
CA ILE A 151 -39.84 -53.94 -45.38
C ILE A 151 -39.11 -54.94 -44.46
N ALA A 152 -37.81 -55.16 -44.66
CA ALA A 152 -36.97 -55.98 -43.78
C ALA A 152 -36.87 -55.42 -42.35
N ASP A 153 -36.72 -54.10 -42.18
CA ASP A 153 -36.62 -53.46 -40.86
C ASP A 153 -37.96 -53.51 -40.11
N GLN A 154 -39.08 -53.43 -40.84
CA GLN A 154 -40.42 -53.58 -40.26
C GLN A 154 -40.69 -55.03 -39.82
N GLN A 155 -40.31 -56.00 -40.66
CA GLN A 155 -40.42 -57.42 -40.33
C GLN A 155 -39.59 -57.79 -39.10
N ILE A 156 -38.36 -57.26 -38.99
CA ILE A 156 -37.52 -57.45 -37.80
C ILE A 156 -38.18 -56.82 -36.57
N ALA A 157 -38.73 -55.61 -36.68
CA ALA A 157 -39.38 -54.93 -35.55
C ALA A 157 -40.64 -55.67 -35.06
N ASP A 158 -41.43 -56.26 -35.95
CA ASP A 158 -42.67 -56.96 -35.58
C ASP A 158 -42.42 -58.29 -34.85
N ILE A 159 -41.32 -58.98 -35.14
CA ILE A 159 -40.91 -60.20 -34.42
C ILE A 159 -40.69 -59.93 -32.92
N PHE A 160 -40.16 -58.75 -32.57
CA PHE A 160 -39.92 -58.39 -31.17
C PHE A 160 -41.17 -57.88 -30.44
N LYS A 161 -42.22 -57.47 -31.17
CA LYS A 161 -43.49 -57.02 -30.58
C LYS A 161 -44.46 -58.16 -30.29
N SER A 162 -44.29 -59.32 -30.93
CA SER A 162 -45.21 -60.46 -30.82
C SER A 162 -44.90 -61.42 -29.66
N ARG A 163 -44.21 -60.97 -28.60
CA ARG A 163 -43.86 -61.77 -27.42
C ARG A 163 -44.36 -61.07 -26.16
#